data_AF-A0A924E0X1-F1
#
_entry.id   AF-A0A924E0X1-F1
#
_cell.length_a   1.000
_cell.length_b   1.000
_cell.length_c   1.000
_cell.angle_alpha   90.00
_cell.angle_beta   90.00
_cell.angle_gamma   90.00
#
_symmetry.space_group_name_H-M   'P 1'
#
loop_
_entity.id
_entity.type
_entity.pdbx_description
1 polymer ?
#
loop_
_entity_poly.entity_id
_entity_poly.type
_entity_poly.pdbx_seq_one_letter_code
_entity_poly.pdbx_strand_id
1 'polypeptide(L)'
;MGFQYNACGPRQVYSPEERASYARRARQLLNTAGMTVPGAAEKLGLNPTTLYNWLRQPAPGRFLPVAVLAEATEIVAASELATNCQPVVVAPGGYRVEGLDLEGVAVLLRRLA
;
A
#
# COMPACT_ATOMS: atom_id res chain seq x y z
N MET A 1 31.14 6.40 -13.57
CA MET A 1 31.29 5.22 -12.71
C MET A 1 29.93 4.54 -12.62
N GLY A 2 29.79 3.36 -13.22
CA GLY A 2 28.51 2.67 -13.36
C GLY A 2 28.18 1.82 -12.13
N PHE A 3 26.93 1.89 -11.66
CA PHE A 3 26.43 0.97 -10.64
C PHE A 3 26.28 -0.41 -11.26
N GLN A 4 27.09 -1.38 -10.84
CA GLN A 4 26.86 -2.79 -11.14
C GLN A 4 25.62 -3.23 -10.37
N TYR A 5 24.50 -3.35 -11.07
CA TYR A 5 23.32 -4.05 -10.56
C TYR A 5 23.62 -5.55 -10.55
N ASN A 6 24.25 -6.04 -9.50
CA ASN A 6 24.31 -7.48 -9.25
C ASN A 6 22.90 -7.96 -8.89
N ALA A 7 22.23 -8.52 -9.89
CA ALA A 7 20.99 -9.26 -9.71
C ALA A 7 21.28 -10.65 -9.14
N CYS A 8 20.40 -11.08 -8.22
CA CYS A 8 20.32 -12.38 -7.52
C CYS A 8 21.09 -12.53 -6.19
N GLY A 9 20.80 -11.64 -5.24
CA GLY A 9 20.67 -12.02 -3.83
C GLY A 9 19.18 -12.19 -3.46
N PRO A 10 18.84 -12.86 -2.33
CA PRO A 10 17.45 -12.90 -1.85
C PRO A 10 16.90 -11.49 -1.73
N ARG A 11 15.61 -11.28 -2.11
CA ARG A 11 14.96 -9.98 -1.90
C ARG A 11 15.08 -9.64 -0.43
N GLN A 12 15.86 -8.61 -0.12
CA GLN A 12 16.03 -8.16 1.24
C GLN A 12 14.70 -7.52 1.69
N VAL A 13 13.95 -8.28 2.49
CA VAL A 13 12.71 -7.81 3.09
C VAL A 13 13.09 -7.04 4.34
N TYR A 14 12.85 -5.74 4.33
CA TYR A 14 13.05 -4.87 5.49
C TYR A 14 11.77 -4.85 6.31
N SER A 15 11.90 -5.07 7.61
CA SER A 15 10.79 -4.83 8.54
C SER A 15 10.39 -3.34 8.54
N PRO A 16 9.15 -3.01 8.94
CA PRO A 16 8.72 -1.62 9.07
C PRO A 16 9.63 -0.79 9.99
N GLU A 17 10.13 -1.40 11.07
CA GLU A 17 11.02 -0.74 12.03
C GLU A 17 12.41 -0.45 11.45
N GLU A 18 13.00 -1.42 10.74
CA GLU A 18 14.27 -1.22 10.05
C GLU A 18 14.14 -0.09 9.02
N ARG A 19 13.09 -0.13 8.19
CA ARG A 19 12.80 0.93 7.21
C ARG A 19 12.70 2.30 7.87
N ALA A 20 11.98 2.43 8.98
CA ALA A 20 11.86 3.69 9.72
C ALA A 20 13.21 4.16 10.28
N SER A 21 14.03 3.24 10.79
CA SER A 21 15.37 3.54 11.32
C SER A 21 16.32 4.07 10.24
N TYR A 22 16.34 3.43 9.07
CA TYR A 22 17.13 3.85 7.91
C TYR A 22 16.66 5.18 7.35
N ALA A 23 15.34 5.38 7.22
CA ALA A 23 14.78 6.64 6.77
C ALA A 23 15.14 7.81 7.70
N ARG A 24 15.12 7.60 9.03
CA ARG A 24 15.52 8.62 10.01
C ARG A 24 17.00 8.98 9.89
N ARG A 25 17.89 7.98 9.82
CA ARG A 25 19.35 8.20 9.64
C ARG A 25 19.64 8.91 8.33
N ALA A 26 18.96 8.52 7.25
CA ALA A 26 19.10 9.16 5.95
C ALA A 26 18.68 10.64 6.00
N ARG A 27 17.52 10.98 6.60
CA ARG A 27 17.10 12.38 6.77
C ARG A 27 18.12 13.20 7.56
N GLN A 28 18.71 12.62 8.60
CA GLN A 28 19.78 13.29 9.34
C GLN A 28 20.99 13.56 8.45
N LEU A 29 21.47 12.57 7.69
CA LEU A 29 22.60 12.75 6.76
C LEU A 29 22.33 13.82 5.70
N LEU A 30 21.11 13.87 5.15
CA LEU A 30 20.72 14.88 4.16
C LEU A 30 20.71 16.29 4.78
N ASN A 31 20.14 16.44 5.97
CA ASN A 31 19.93 17.75 6.59
C ASN A 31 21.18 18.31 7.28
N THR A 32 21.99 17.47 7.93
CA THR A 32 23.12 17.95 8.75
C THR A 32 24.44 17.92 7.99
N ALA A 33 24.62 16.99 7.06
CA ALA A 33 25.86 16.83 6.30
C ALA A 33 25.74 17.33 4.86
N GLY A 34 24.58 17.84 4.44
CA GLY A 34 24.33 18.29 3.07
C GLY A 34 24.52 17.18 2.04
N MET A 35 24.43 15.91 2.45
CA MET A 35 24.64 14.78 1.55
C MET A 35 23.52 14.69 0.52
N THR A 36 23.83 14.09 -0.63
CA THR A 36 22.82 13.72 -1.62
C THR A 36 22.22 12.36 -1.27
N VAL A 37 21.02 12.06 -1.80
CA VAL A 37 20.35 10.77 -1.58
C VAL A 37 21.23 9.57 -1.99
N PRO A 38 21.96 9.58 -3.14
CA PRO A 38 22.88 8.50 -3.48
C PRO A 38 24.01 8.32 -2.46
N GLY A 39 24.62 9.41 -1.98
CA GLY A 39 25.69 9.34 -0.99
C GLY A 39 25.20 8.85 0.38
N ALA A 40 23.99 9.22 0.79
CA ALA A 40 23.37 8.69 1.99
C ALA A 40 23.03 7.20 1.86
N ALA A 41 22.57 6.75 0.68
CA ALA A 41 22.28 5.34 0.42
C ALA A 41 23.55 4.49 0.49
N GLU A 42 24.64 4.94 -0.14
CA GLU A 42 25.94 4.27 -0.10
C GLU A 42 26.44 4.13 1.34
N LYS A 43 26.39 5.22 2.13
CA LYS A 43 26.81 5.20 3.54
C LYS A 43 25.97 4.26 4.41
N LEU A 44 24.71 4.03 4.05
CA LEU A 44 23.80 3.14 4.76
C LEU A 44 23.80 1.70 4.21
N GLY A 45 24.58 1.41 3.15
CA GLY A 45 24.59 0.10 2.49
C GLY A 45 23.28 -0.23 1.77
N LEU A 46 22.54 0.79 1.31
CA LEU A 46 21.24 0.64 0.65
C LEU A 46 21.33 0.94 -0.84
N ASN A 47 20.43 0.32 -1.61
CA ASN A 47 20.22 0.73 -2.99
C ASN A 47 19.62 2.16 -3.02
N PRO A 48 20.17 3.10 -3.82
CA PRO A 48 19.68 4.48 -3.91
C PRO A 48 18.18 4.59 -4.23
N THR A 49 17.66 3.74 -5.11
CA THR A 49 16.24 3.71 -5.48
C THR A 49 15.36 3.27 -4.31
N THR A 50 15.86 2.33 -3.49
CA THR A 50 15.15 1.91 -2.28
C THR A 50 15.04 3.05 -1.29
N LEU A 51 16.15 3.76 -1.05
CA LEU A 51 16.15 4.91 -0.15
C LEU A 51 15.26 6.04 -0.68
N TYR A 52 15.31 6.32 -1.98
CA TYR A 52 14.45 7.31 -2.61
C TYR A 52 12.96 6.99 -2.40
N ASN A 53 12.56 5.74 -2.63
CA ASN A 53 11.17 5.29 -2.42
C ASN A 53 10.73 5.39 -0.96
N TRP A 54 11.63 5.22 0.00
CA TRP A 54 11.31 5.35 1.42
C TRP A 54 11.22 6.80 1.89
N LEU A 55 12.03 7.69 1.31
CA LEU A 55 12.03 9.11 1.65
C LEU A 55 10.90 9.88 0.96
N ARG A 56 10.49 9.42 -0.22
CA ARG A 56 9.36 10.00 -0.95
C ARG A 56 8.11 9.90 -0.07
N GLN A 57 7.56 11.06 0.28
CA GLN A 57 6.23 11.11 0.86
C GLN A 57 5.26 10.58 -0.19
N PRO A 58 4.38 9.61 0.13
CA PRO A 58 3.31 9.27 -0.78
C PRO A 58 2.51 10.54 -1.02
N ALA A 59 2.40 10.95 -2.29
CA ALA A 59 1.45 11.99 -2.63
C ALA A 59 0.07 11.53 -2.15
N PRO A 60 -0.76 12.42 -1.58
CA PRO A 60 -2.12 12.05 -1.24
C PRO A 60 -2.76 11.44 -2.48
N GLY A 61 -3.20 10.18 -2.37
CA GLY A 61 -3.86 9.51 -3.48
C GLY A 61 -5.08 10.34 -3.87
N ARG A 62 -5.14 10.78 -5.12
CA ARG A 62 -6.36 11.41 -5.64
C ARG A 62 -7.29 10.32 -6.12
N PHE A 63 -8.55 10.34 -5.68
CA PHE A 63 -9.57 9.52 -6.30
C PHE A 63 -9.78 10.00 -7.74
N LEU A 64 -9.83 9.06 -8.68
CA LEU A 64 -10.20 9.36 -10.06
C LEU A 64 -11.70 9.04 -10.23
N PRO A 65 -12.47 9.92 -10.88
CA PRO A 65 -13.86 9.61 -11.19
C PRO A 65 -13.90 8.41 -12.15
N VAL A 66 -14.66 7.38 -11.78
CA VAL A 66 -14.94 6.23 -12.63
C VAL A 66 -16.36 6.39 -13.15
N ALA A 67 -16.52 6.49 -14.46
CA ALA A 67 -17.82 6.47 -15.09
C ALA A 67 -18.33 5.02 -15.14
N VAL A 68 -19.45 4.75 -14.48
CA VAL A 68 -20.19 3.50 -14.67
C VAL A 68 -21.11 3.75 -15.87
N LEU A 69 -20.76 3.18 -17.02
CA LEU A 69 -21.63 3.19 -18.19
C LEU A 69 -22.81 2.26 -17.91
N ALA A 70 -23.96 2.85 -17.58
CA ALA A 70 -25.22 2.16 -17.44
C ALA A 70 -25.80 1.87 -18.84
N GLU A 71 -25.14 1.01 -19.60
CA GLU A 71 -25.72 0.34 -20.76
C GLU A 71 -25.55 -1.16 -20.60
N ALA A 72 -26.33 -1.72 -19.67
CA ALA A 72 -26.68 -3.13 -19.69
C ALA A 72 -28.16 -3.19 -20.07
N THR A 73 -28.41 -3.23 -21.37
CA THR A 73 -29.67 -3.65 -21.96
C THR A 73 -30.10 -4.97 -21.30
N GLU A 74 -31.25 -4.93 -20.63
CA GLU A 74 -32.10 -6.06 -20.23
C GLU A 74 -31.38 -7.40 -19.95
N ILE A 75 -30.91 -7.59 -18.71
CA ILE A 75 -30.64 -8.95 -18.22
C ILE A 75 -31.97 -9.56 -17.78
N VAL A 76 -32.66 -10.16 -18.76
CA VAL A 76 -33.54 -11.30 -18.51
C VAL A 76 -32.69 -12.38 -17.83
N ALA A 77 -33.19 -12.94 -16.73
CA ALA A 77 -32.58 -13.97 -15.86
C ALA A 77 -31.65 -13.47 -14.73
N ALA A 78 -32.13 -12.53 -13.92
CA ALA A 78 -31.63 -12.33 -12.56
C ALA A 78 -32.13 -13.46 -11.63
N SER A 79 -31.47 -14.62 -11.61
CA SER A 79 -31.67 -15.58 -10.51
C SER A 79 -30.54 -16.58 -10.22
N GLU A 80 -29.49 -16.72 -11.04
CA GLU A 80 -28.49 -17.79 -10.81
C GLU A 80 -27.01 -17.35 -10.73
N LEU A 81 -26.72 -16.06 -10.96
CA LEU A 81 -25.35 -15.50 -10.85
C LEU A 81 -25.15 -14.55 -9.66
N ALA A 82 -26.19 -14.27 -8.87
CA ALA A 82 -26.13 -13.41 -7.68
C ALA A 82 -25.54 -14.13 -6.44
N THR A 83 -24.94 -15.31 -6.60
CA THR A 83 -24.60 -16.20 -5.48
C THR A 83 -23.32 -15.80 -4.73
N ASN A 84 -22.52 -14.84 -5.22
CA ASN A 84 -21.19 -14.58 -4.63
C ASN A 84 -20.87 -13.11 -4.33
N CYS A 85 -21.85 -12.20 -4.31
CA CYS A 85 -21.63 -10.84 -3.80
C CYS A 85 -21.83 -10.79 -2.28
N GLN A 86 -20.97 -11.47 -1.53
CA GLN A 86 -20.96 -11.36 -0.07
C GLN A 86 -20.25 -10.06 0.35
N PRO A 87 -20.84 -9.26 1.27
CA PRO A 87 -20.23 -8.03 1.73
C PRO A 87 -18.92 -8.30 2.48
N VAL A 88 -17.90 -7.47 2.21
CA VAL A 88 -16.61 -7.49 2.91
C VAL A 88 -16.49 -6.22 3.74
N VAL A 89 -16.25 -6.38 5.04
CA VAL A 89 -16.06 -5.26 5.99
C VAL A 89 -14.58 -5.09 6.27
N VAL A 90 -14.08 -3.86 6.10
CA VAL A 90 -12.68 -3.49 6.41
C VAL A 90 -12.68 -2.48 7.56
N ALA A 91 -12.13 -2.89 8.70
CA ALA A 91 -12.03 -2.02 9.88
C ALA A 91 -10.84 -1.04 9.75
N PRO A 92 -10.88 0.13 10.41
CA PRO A 92 -9.77 1.10 10.41
C PRO A 92 -8.43 0.52 10.90
N GLY A 93 -8.46 -0.51 11.75
CA GLY A 93 -7.28 -1.24 12.23
C GLY A 93 -6.68 -2.24 11.24
N GLY A 94 -7.24 -2.35 10.03
CA GLY A 94 -6.72 -3.23 8.96
C GLY A 94 -7.29 -4.66 8.95
N TYR A 95 -8.29 -4.96 9.79
CA TYR A 95 -8.97 -6.25 9.78
C TYR A 95 -9.96 -6.34 8.62
N ARG A 96 -10.01 -7.51 7.97
CA ARG A 96 -10.95 -7.82 6.89
C ARG A 96 -11.85 -8.96 7.33
N VAL A 97 -13.16 -8.74 7.27
CA VAL A 97 -14.19 -9.72 7.63
C VAL A 97 -15.02 -10.03 6.39
N GLU A 98 -15.16 -11.32 6.09
CA GLU A 98 -15.91 -11.85 4.95
C GLU A 98 -16.93 -12.88 5.44
N GLY A 99 -17.83 -13.32 4.57
CA GLY A 99 -18.79 -14.38 4.93
C GLY A 99 -19.98 -13.91 5.77
N LEU A 100 -20.09 -12.60 6.03
CA LEU A 100 -21.25 -12.04 6.71
C LEU A 100 -22.38 -11.81 5.71
N ASP A 101 -23.59 -12.12 6.14
CA ASP A 101 -24.79 -11.64 5.47
C ASP A 101 -25.07 -10.16 5.85
N LEU A 102 -26.06 -9.56 5.20
CA LEU A 102 -26.41 -8.16 5.43
C LEU A 102 -26.78 -7.88 6.90
N GLU A 103 -27.45 -8.81 7.56
CA GLU A 103 -27.83 -8.68 8.97
C GLU A 103 -26.59 -8.71 9.88
N GLY A 104 -25.68 -9.67 9.66
CA GLY A 104 -24.41 -9.78 10.36
C GLY A 104 -23.54 -8.54 10.18
N VAL A 105 -23.49 -7.97 8.96
CA VAL A 105 -22.81 -6.69 8.70
C VAL A 105 -23.46 -5.57 9.50
N ALA A 106 -24.79 -5.45 9.50
CA ALA A 106 -25.49 -4.40 10.24
C ALA A 106 -25.27 -4.49 11.75
N VAL A 107 -25.25 -5.70 12.32
CA VAL A 107 -24.94 -5.94 13.73
C VAL A 107 -23.49 -5.54 14.04
N LEU A 108 -22.54 -5.96 13.20
CA LEU A 108 -21.13 -5.62 13.37
C LEU A 108 -20.92 -4.10 13.35
N LEU A 109 -21.50 -3.40 12.37
CA LEU A 109 -21.38 -1.95 12.25
C LEU A 109 -22.00 -1.21 13.45
N ARG A 110 -23.13 -1.67 13.97
CA ARG A 110 -23.76 -1.10 15.18
C ARG A 110 -22.94 -1.27 16.45
N ARG A 111 -22.04 -2.26 16.51
CA ARG A 111 -21.16 -2.51 17.65
C ARG A 111 -19.86 -1.70 17.60
N LEU A 112 -19.47 -1.26 16.40
CA LEU A 112 -18.23 -0.52 16.15
C LEU A 112 -18.43 1.00 16.07
N ALA A 113 -19.67 1.46 15.86
CA ALA A 113 -20.10 2.85 15.96
C ALA A 113 -20.34 3.26 17.42
#